data_AF-A0A4U8WB36-F1
#
_entry.id   AF-A0A4U8WB36-F1
#
_cell.length_a   1.000
_cell.length_b   1.000
_cell.length_c   1.000
_cell.angle_alpha   90.00
_cell.angle_beta   90.00
_cell.angle_gamma   90.00
#
_symmetry.space_group_name_H-M   'P 1'
#
loop_
_entity.id
_entity.type
_entity.pdbx_description
1 polymer ?
#
loop_
_entity_poly.entity_id
_entity_poly.type
_entity_poly.pdbx_seq_one_letter_code
_entity_poly.pdbx_strand_id
1 'polypeptide(L)'
;MKKFFLIFIILLCLIFFYIIQCGTLLKYERKYSLVNDSGNIIPAKIYSRTVKSKINGKNQNIYQILVFFNDNQNMKSFNPILFIPKHNIVGVVESGKKDFLFFGNKAFQKTDRSNKFTSLTNSLFFDNNPPIYKISFNDKEIVFNSFNELKIYGETLTLKLQ
;
A
#
# COMPACT_ATOMS: atom_id res chain seq x y z
N MET A 1 16.51 -14.11 -38.71
CA MET A 1 15.73 -14.74 -37.61
C MET A 1 16.56 -15.05 -36.37
N LYS A 2 17.65 -15.84 -36.43
CA LYS A 2 18.47 -16.18 -35.25
C LYS A 2 19.02 -14.98 -34.47
N LYS A 3 19.49 -13.92 -35.16
CA LYS A 3 19.98 -12.67 -34.51
C LYS A 3 18.87 -11.92 -33.77
N PHE A 4 17.67 -11.82 -34.35
CA PHE A 4 16.52 -11.18 -33.70
C PHE A 4 16.03 -11.97 -32.48
N PHE A 5 16.05 -13.31 -32.56
CA PHE A 5 15.72 -14.17 -31.43
C PHE A 5 16.71 -14.02 -30.26
N LEU A 6 18.01 -13.94 -30.55
CA LEU A 6 19.04 -13.68 -29.54
C LEU A 6 18.85 -12.31 -28.86
N ILE A 7 18.58 -11.25 -29.65
CA ILE A 7 18.32 -9.90 -29.13
C ILE A 7 17.08 -9.91 -28.22
N PHE A 8 16.02 -10.61 -28.61
CA PHE A 8 14.81 -10.74 -27.80
C PHE A 8 15.08 -11.42 -26.45
N ILE A 9 15.86 -12.51 -26.43
CA ILE A 9 16.25 -13.20 -25.19
C ILE A 9 17.08 -12.27 -24.29
N ILE A 10 18.06 -11.57 -24.84
CA ILE A 10 18.89 -10.63 -24.08
C ILE A 10 18.03 -9.54 -23.45
N LEU A 11 17.08 -8.98 -24.21
CA LEU A 11 16.16 -7.96 -23.69
C LEU A 11 15.28 -8.52 -22.55
N LEU A 12 14.78 -9.75 -22.70
CA LEU A 12 13.98 -10.42 -21.67
C LEU A 12 14.79 -10.67 -20.39
N CYS A 13 16.05 -11.09 -20.51
CA CYS A 13 16.97 -11.24 -19.39
C CYS A 13 17.25 -9.92 -18.69
N LEU A 14 17.49 -8.83 -19.43
CA LEU A 14 17.73 -7.50 -18.85
C LEU A 14 16.52 -6.99 -18.06
N ILE A 15 15.31 -7.16 -18.60
CA ILE A 15 14.06 -6.80 -17.90
C ILE A 15 13.92 -7.65 -16.62
N PHE A 16 14.21 -8.93 -16.68
CA PHE A 16 14.12 -9.82 -15.53
C PHE A 16 15.13 -9.45 -14.42
N PHE A 17 16.38 -9.18 -14.78
CA PHE A 17 17.41 -8.70 -13.85
C PHE A 17 17.00 -7.38 -13.19
N TYR A 18 16.45 -6.44 -13.95
CA TYR A 18 15.95 -5.17 -13.43
C TYR A 18 14.84 -5.37 -12.39
N ILE A 19 13.87 -6.25 -12.67
CA ILE A 19 12.77 -6.57 -11.75
C ILE A 19 13.29 -7.22 -10.46
N ILE A 20 14.31 -8.10 -10.54
CA ILE A 20 14.91 -8.70 -9.34
C ILE A 20 15.64 -7.64 -8.50
N GLN A 21 16.36 -6.72 -9.14
CA GLN A 21 17.14 -5.71 -8.43
C GLN A 21 16.26 -4.69 -7.69
N CYS A 22 15.15 -4.27 -8.29
CA CYS A 22 14.23 -3.28 -7.70
C CYS A 22 13.05 -3.92 -6.94
N GLY A 23 12.88 -5.22 -7.06
CA GLY A 23 11.71 -5.90 -6.54
C GLY A 23 11.86 -6.31 -5.08
N THR A 24 10.76 -6.33 -4.35
CA THR A 24 10.76 -6.71 -2.93
C THR A 24 9.55 -7.57 -2.62
N LEU A 25 9.79 -8.70 -1.94
CA LEU A 25 8.72 -9.53 -1.42
C LEU A 25 8.11 -8.87 -0.17
N LEU A 26 6.80 -8.70 -0.16
CA LEU A 26 6.09 -8.19 1.01
C LEU A 26 5.80 -9.32 2.00
N LYS A 27 5.90 -8.99 3.29
CA LYS A 27 5.55 -9.91 4.37
C LYS A 27 4.03 -9.89 4.58
N TYR A 28 3.38 -11.05 4.49
CA TYR A 28 1.95 -11.16 4.79
C TYR A 28 1.72 -11.04 6.30
N GLU A 29 0.81 -10.16 6.73
CA GLU A 29 0.55 -9.90 8.15
C GLU A 29 -0.80 -10.48 8.56
N ARG A 30 -0.78 -11.65 9.18
CA ARG A 30 -2.00 -12.34 9.65
C ARG A 30 -2.60 -11.75 10.93
N LYS A 31 -1.77 -11.05 11.71
CA LYS A 31 -2.13 -10.46 12.99
C LYS A 31 -2.95 -9.18 12.87
N TYR A 32 -3.09 -8.62 11.66
CA TYR A 32 -3.93 -7.46 11.44
C TYR A 32 -5.23 -7.89 10.78
N SER A 33 -6.32 -7.25 11.18
CA SER A 33 -7.60 -7.30 10.48
C SER A 33 -8.16 -5.90 10.32
N LEU A 34 -8.84 -5.67 9.21
CA LEU A 34 -9.59 -4.44 9.01
C LEU A 34 -11.06 -4.72 9.37
N VAL A 35 -11.62 -3.92 10.27
CA VAL A 35 -13.03 -4.04 10.70
C VAL A 35 -13.76 -2.71 10.51
N ASN A 36 -15.08 -2.75 10.37
CA ASN A 36 -15.92 -1.56 10.31
C ASN A 36 -16.54 -1.20 11.67
N ASP A 37 -17.39 -0.17 11.67
CA ASP A 37 -18.17 0.32 12.82
C ASP A 37 -18.95 -0.77 13.56
N SER A 38 -19.47 -1.75 12.82
CA SER A 38 -20.24 -2.88 13.36
C SER A 38 -19.35 -4.03 13.86
N GLY A 39 -18.02 -3.91 13.77
CA GLY A 39 -17.07 -4.97 14.08
C GLY A 39 -16.95 -6.06 13.01
N ASN A 40 -17.58 -5.88 11.85
CA ASN A 40 -17.51 -6.84 10.75
C ASN A 40 -16.15 -6.76 10.06
N ILE A 41 -15.57 -7.92 9.76
CA ILE A 41 -14.27 -8.00 9.07
C ILE A 41 -14.45 -7.63 7.60
N ILE A 42 -13.65 -6.67 7.15
CA ILE A 42 -13.60 -6.23 5.76
C ILE A 42 -12.62 -7.11 4.99
N PRO A 43 -13.00 -7.62 3.80
CA PRO A 43 -12.11 -8.43 2.99
C PRO A 43 -10.97 -7.59 2.40
N ALA A 44 -9.81 -7.65 3.05
CA ALA A 44 -8.58 -7.01 2.60
C ALA A 44 -7.36 -7.92 2.86
N LYS A 45 -6.35 -7.83 1.99
CA LYS A 45 -5.05 -8.48 2.21
C LYS A 45 -4.09 -7.47 2.81
N ILE A 46 -3.49 -7.82 3.94
CA ILE A 46 -2.62 -6.92 4.69
C ILE A 46 -1.18 -7.44 4.62
N TYR A 47 -0.29 -6.54 4.24
CA TYR A 47 1.12 -6.81 4.08
C TYR A 47 1.95 -5.77 4.83
N SER A 48 3.22 -6.07 5.06
CA SER A 48 4.19 -5.11 5.54
C SER A 48 5.49 -5.17 4.74
N ARG A 49 6.18 -4.04 4.76
CA ARG A 49 7.54 -3.90 4.24
C ARG A 49 8.30 -2.85 5.04
N THR A 50 9.62 -2.85 4.90
CA THR A 50 10.47 -1.78 5.40
C THR A 50 11.13 -1.11 4.21
N VAL A 51 10.94 0.20 4.06
CA VAL A 51 11.55 0.98 2.97
C VAL A 51 12.55 1.98 3.54
N LYS A 52 13.66 2.19 2.83
CA LYS A 52 14.58 3.29 3.11
C LYS A 52 13.97 4.57 2.54
N SER A 53 13.68 5.54 3.38
CA SER A 53 13.20 6.85 2.93
C SER A 53 13.81 7.96 3.78
N LYS A 54 13.75 9.18 3.25
CA LYS A 54 14.30 10.37 3.89
C LYS A 54 13.16 11.11 4.60
N ILE A 55 13.13 11.06 5.93
CA ILE A 55 12.22 11.86 6.76
C ILE A 55 13.06 12.92 7.46
N ASN A 56 12.65 14.20 7.35
CA ASN A 56 13.33 15.34 7.98
C ASN A 56 14.84 15.37 7.69
N GLY A 57 15.22 15.09 6.45
CA GLY A 57 16.62 15.13 6.04
C GLY A 57 17.44 13.87 6.36
N LYS A 58 16.92 12.94 7.17
CA LYS A 58 17.65 11.73 7.60
C LYS A 58 17.14 10.47 6.90
N ASN A 59 18.06 9.64 6.42
CA ASN A 59 17.73 8.32 5.90
C ASN A 59 17.29 7.41 7.05
N GLN A 60 16.08 6.87 6.98
CA GLN A 60 15.52 5.99 7.99
C GLN A 60 14.85 4.79 7.32
N ASN A 61 14.89 3.66 8.03
CA ASN A 61 14.10 2.48 7.69
C ASN A 61 12.68 2.68 8.24
N ILE A 62 11.70 2.76 7.35
CA ILE A 62 10.31 3.01 7.70
C ILE A 62 9.52 1.71 7.55
N TYR A 63 8.95 1.25 8.64
CA TYR A 63 7.96 0.18 8.62
C TYR A 63 6.63 0.70 8.06
N GLN A 64 6.15 0.04 7.02
CA GLN A 64 4.89 0.35 6.36
C GLN A 64 3.97 -0.86 6.39
N ILE A 65 2.70 -0.63 6.72
CA ILE A 65 1.63 -1.61 6.56
C ILE A 65 0.84 -1.22 5.31
N LEU A 66 0.65 -2.14 4.37
CA LEU A 66 -0.12 -1.94 3.16
C LEU A 66 -1.40 -2.77 3.24
N VAL A 67 -2.53 -2.13 2.98
CA VAL A 67 -3.86 -2.74 2.96
C VAL A 67 -4.37 -2.72 1.53
N PHE A 68 -4.58 -3.92 0.98
CA PHE A 68 -5.11 -4.12 -0.35
C PHE A 68 -6.55 -4.60 -0.27
N PHE A 69 -7.46 -3.77 -0.76
CA PHE A 69 -8.88 -4.09 -0.87
C PHE A 69 -9.14 -4.94 -2.14
N ASN A 70 -10.25 -5.67 -2.14
CA ASN A 70 -10.69 -6.42 -3.31
C ASN A 70 -11.01 -5.48 -4.48
N ASP A 71 -10.74 -5.95 -5.71
CA ASP A 71 -10.91 -5.16 -6.94
C ASP A 71 -12.39 -5.03 -7.32
N ASN A 72 -13.16 -4.23 -6.59
CA ASN A 72 -14.27 -3.53 -7.24
C ASN A 72 -13.68 -2.43 -8.11
N GLN A 73 -14.15 -2.27 -9.35
CA GLN A 73 -13.54 -1.38 -10.36
C GLN A 73 -13.34 0.07 -9.87
N ASN A 74 -14.10 0.49 -8.86
CA ASN A 74 -14.04 1.81 -8.26
C ASN A 74 -12.90 1.98 -7.23
N MET A 75 -12.38 0.91 -6.62
CA MET A 75 -11.30 0.99 -5.60
C MET A 75 -9.90 1.23 -6.19
N LYS A 76 -9.77 1.42 -7.50
CA LYS A 76 -8.47 1.52 -8.18
C LYS A 76 -7.64 2.73 -7.72
N SER A 77 -8.29 3.84 -7.38
CA SER A 77 -7.61 5.11 -7.10
C SER A 77 -6.91 5.14 -5.74
N PHE A 78 -7.39 4.35 -4.77
CA PHE A 78 -6.92 4.37 -3.38
C PHE A 78 -6.45 2.99 -2.90
N ASN A 79 -5.85 2.19 -3.80
CA ASN A 79 -5.38 0.85 -3.49
C ASN A 79 -3.94 0.65 -3.99
N PRO A 80 -2.97 0.30 -3.11
CA PRO A 80 -3.12 0.09 -1.66
C PRO A 80 -3.13 1.39 -0.85
N ILE A 81 -3.85 1.33 0.29
CA ILE A 81 -3.66 2.27 1.39
C ILE A 81 -2.46 1.80 2.21
N LEU A 82 -1.62 2.73 2.63
CA LEU A 82 -0.50 2.45 3.52
C LEU A 82 -0.65 3.20 4.84
N PHE A 83 -0.12 2.59 5.88
CA PHE A 83 -0.01 3.16 7.22
C PHE A 83 1.46 3.12 7.64
N ILE A 84 1.89 4.21 8.27
CA ILE A 84 3.22 4.34 8.87
C ILE A 84 2.99 4.65 10.37
N PRO A 85 2.77 3.63 11.21
CA PRO A 85 2.31 3.83 12.58
C PRO A 85 3.25 4.71 13.40
N LYS A 86 4.58 4.52 13.29
CA LYS A 86 5.59 5.30 14.03
C LYS A 86 5.51 6.81 13.76
N HIS A 87 4.97 7.20 12.61
CA HIS A 87 4.90 8.60 12.19
C HIS A 87 3.46 9.13 12.16
N ASN A 88 2.46 8.33 12.57
CA ASN A 88 1.04 8.68 12.48
C ASN A 88 0.60 9.13 11.07
N ILE A 89 1.14 8.48 10.04
CA ILE A 89 0.85 8.80 8.64
C ILE A 89 -0.01 7.70 8.02
N VAL A 90 -1.02 8.13 7.27
CA VAL A 90 -1.80 7.30 6.35
C VAL A 90 -1.67 7.87 4.94
N GLY A 91 -1.53 7.02 3.94
CA GLY A 91 -1.32 7.44 2.57
C GLY A 91 -1.85 6.45 1.55
N VAL A 92 -1.72 6.82 0.29
CA VAL A 92 -1.93 5.94 -0.86
C VAL A 92 -0.63 5.79 -1.63
N VAL A 93 -0.30 4.57 -2.05
CA VAL A 93 0.87 4.33 -2.89
C VAL A 93 0.63 4.96 -4.27
N GLU A 94 1.51 5.88 -4.70
CA GLU A 94 1.34 6.67 -5.94
C GLU A 94 1.27 5.81 -7.20
N SER A 95 2.00 4.69 -7.24
CA SER A 95 1.96 3.77 -8.38
C SER A 95 0.70 2.91 -8.40
N GLY A 96 -0.07 2.88 -7.31
CA GLY A 96 -1.23 2.03 -7.10
C GLY A 96 -0.92 0.52 -7.12
N LYS A 97 -1.98 -0.29 -7.15
CA LYS A 97 -1.93 -1.75 -7.11
C LYS A 97 -1.16 -2.38 -8.29
N LYS A 98 -1.12 -1.73 -9.44
CA LYS A 98 -0.47 -2.27 -10.66
C LYS A 98 1.03 -2.56 -10.48
N ASP A 99 1.70 -1.96 -9.50
CA ASP A 99 3.12 -2.21 -9.23
C ASP A 99 3.34 -3.41 -8.30
N PHE A 100 2.28 -4.13 -7.94
CA PHE A 100 2.30 -5.31 -7.11
C PHE A 100 1.81 -6.54 -7.89
N LEU A 101 2.51 -7.66 -7.73
CA LEU A 101 2.09 -8.98 -8.23
C LEU A 101 1.64 -9.83 -7.05
N PHE A 102 0.51 -10.52 -7.20
CA PHE A 102 -0.05 -11.37 -6.15
C PHE A 102 0.00 -12.84 -6.57
N PHE A 103 0.50 -13.69 -5.68
CA PHE A 103 0.57 -15.14 -5.86
C PHE A 103 0.09 -15.82 -4.57
N GLY A 104 -1.20 -16.16 -4.52
CA GLY A 104 -1.86 -16.64 -3.30
C GLY A 104 -1.82 -15.60 -2.17
N ASN A 105 -1.12 -15.93 -1.09
CA ASN A 105 -0.88 -15.04 0.06
C ASN A 105 0.41 -14.24 -0.06
N LYS A 106 1.19 -14.40 -1.13
CA LYS A 106 2.40 -13.61 -1.36
C LYS A 106 2.08 -12.39 -2.22
N ALA A 107 2.73 -11.28 -1.92
CA ALA A 107 2.74 -10.10 -2.77
C ALA A 107 4.18 -9.67 -3.05
N PHE A 108 4.47 -9.29 -4.29
CA PHE A 108 5.77 -8.84 -4.75
C PHE A 108 5.63 -7.45 -5.33
N GLN A 109 6.39 -6.51 -4.79
CA GLN A 109 6.56 -5.18 -5.35
C GLN A 109 7.53 -5.27 -6.53
N LYS A 110 7.12 -4.77 -7.70
CA LYS A 110 7.92 -4.81 -8.93
C LYS A 110 8.94 -3.68 -9.04
N THR A 111 8.66 -2.52 -8.44
CA THR A 111 9.44 -1.30 -8.63
C THR A 111 9.54 -0.47 -7.36
N ASP A 112 10.61 0.33 -7.24
CA ASP A 112 10.78 1.32 -6.17
C ASP A 112 9.82 2.51 -6.26
N ARG A 113 9.15 2.71 -7.41
CA ARG A 113 8.13 3.77 -7.55
C ARG A 113 7.02 3.59 -6.51
N SER A 114 6.69 2.35 -6.19
CA SER A 114 5.69 2.02 -5.17
C SER A 114 6.12 2.35 -3.74
N ASN A 115 7.35 2.81 -3.50
CA ASN A 115 7.78 3.35 -2.21
C ASN A 115 7.28 4.78 -1.98
N LYS A 116 6.91 5.50 -3.06
CA LYS A 116 6.34 6.85 -3.00
C LYS A 116 4.86 6.79 -2.62
N PHE A 117 4.44 7.80 -1.88
CA PHE A 117 3.05 7.90 -1.45
C PHE A 117 2.59 9.34 -1.29
N THR A 118 1.29 9.51 -1.45
CA THR A 118 0.58 10.73 -1.09
C THR A 118 -0.10 10.54 0.26
N SER A 119 0.16 11.45 1.20
CA SER A 119 -0.54 11.44 2.49
C SER A 119 -2.03 11.77 2.29
N LEU A 120 -2.92 10.93 2.81
CA LEU A 120 -4.38 11.09 2.69
C LEU A 120 -4.96 12.12 3.67
N THR A 121 -4.13 12.67 4.56
CA THR A 121 -4.48 13.75 5.49
C THR A 121 -3.93 15.11 5.05
N ASN A 122 -3.17 15.18 3.95
CA ASN A 122 -2.53 16.42 3.52
C ASN A 122 -3.54 17.36 2.83
N SER A 123 -3.99 18.39 3.54
CA SER A 123 -4.92 19.39 3.02
C SER A 123 -4.39 20.15 1.81
N LEU A 124 -3.08 20.39 1.69
CA LEU A 124 -2.49 21.11 0.56
C LEU A 124 -2.60 20.33 -0.76
N PHE A 125 -2.57 19.00 -0.69
CA PHE A 125 -2.69 18.16 -1.87
C PHE A 125 -4.15 17.98 -2.32
N PHE A 126 -5.09 18.12 -1.39
CA PHE A 126 -6.52 17.85 -1.60
C PHE A 126 -7.38 19.12 -1.46
N ASP A 127 -6.85 20.30 -1.77
CA ASP A 127 -7.58 21.57 -1.77
C ASP A 127 -8.42 21.83 -0.49
N ASN A 128 -7.82 21.58 0.68
CA ASN A 128 -8.44 21.66 2.00
C ASN A 128 -9.56 20.64 2.28
N ASN A 129 -9.72 19.62 1.44
CA ASN A 129 -10.69 18.54 1.62
C ASN A 129 -10.03 17.15 1.56
N PRO A 130 -9.13 16.83 2.51
CA PRO A 130 -8.44 15.54 2.53
C PRO A 130 -9.43 14.38 2.72
N PRO A 131 -9.23 13.24 2.02
CA PRO A 131 -10.12 12.09 2.16
C PRO A 131 -10.21 11.56 3.60
N ILE A 132 -9.09 11.59 4.34
CA ILE A 132 -9.06 11.24 5.76
C ILE A 132 -8.90 12.51 6.58
N TYR A 133 -9.95 12.90 7.28
CA TYR A 133 -9.98 14.07 8.17
C TYR A 133 -10.00 13.68 9.66
N LYS A 134 -10.34 12.43 9.98
CA LYS A 134 -10.33 11.87 11.33
C LYS A 134 -9.52 10.58 11.33
N ILE A 135 -8.41 10.57 12.04
CA ILE A 135 -7.57 9.39 12.24
C ILE A 135 -6.96 9.38 13.64
N SER A 136 -6.87 8.20 14.26
CA SER A 136 -6.20 7.96 15.52
C SER A 136 -5.27 6.77 15.39
N PHE A 137 -4.06 6.89 15.94
CA PHE A 137 -3.07 5.82 16.01
C PHE A 137 -2.87 5.43 17.47
N ASN A 138 -3.20 4.18 17.78
CA ASN A 138 -3.00 3.58 19.10
C ASN A 138 -2.13 2.33 18.94
N ASP A 139 -1.59 1.81 20.04
CA ASP A 139 -0.68 0.65 20.01
C ASP A 139 -1.31 -0.62 19.42
N LYS A 140 -2.64 -0.75 19.54
CA LYS A 140 -3.39 -1.94 19.11
C LYS A 140 -4.24 -1.72 17.86
N GLU A 141 -4.45 -0.46 17.46
CA GLU A 141 -5.36 -0.17 16.36
C GLU A 141 -5.11 1.20 15.71
N ILE A 142 -5.52 1.31 14.46
CA ILE A 142 -5.57 2.56 13.71
C ILE A 142 -7.00 2.76 13.26
N VAL A 143 -7.64 3.81 13.76
CA VAL A 143 -9.05 4.13 13.48
C VAL A 143 -9.09 5.32 12.55
N PHE A 144 -9.82 5.24 11.44
CA PHE A 144 -9.90 6.33 10.45
C PHE A 144 -11.27 6.40 9.80
N ASN A 145 -11.70 7.60 9.41
CA ASN A 145 -12.93 7.74 8.64
C ASN A 145 -12.79 7.09 7.25
N SER A 146 -13.84 6.41 6.81
CA SER A 146 -14.00 6.00 5.42
C SER A 146 -14.16 7.20 4.51
N PHE A 147 -13.82 7.01 3.23
CA PHE A 147 -13.95 8.00 2.18
C PHE A 147 -14.19 7.32 0.84
N ASN A 148 -14.75 8.05 -0.13
CA ASN A 148 -15.08 7.55 -1.47
C ASN A 148 -15.68 6.12 -1.44
N GLU A 149 -15.06 5.17 -2.12
CA GLU A 149 -15.53 3.79 -2.24
C GLU A 149 -15.45 3.00 -0.94
N LEU A 150 -14.62 3.41 0.04
CA LEU A 150 -14.55 2.73 1.33
C LEU A 150 -15.83 2.93 2.16
N LYS A 151 -16.64 3.94 1.83
CA LYS A 151 -17.93 4.19 2.50
C LYS A 151 -18.89 3.01 2.41
N ILE A 152 -18.72 2.11 1.44
CA ILE A 152 -19.53 0.87 1.35
C ILE A 152 -19.35 -0.04 2.57
N TYR A 153 -18.24 0.11 3.30
CA TYR A 153 -17.94 -0.72 4.46
C TYR A 153 -18.37 -0.10 5.78
N GLY A 154 -18.75 1.19 5.81
CA GLY A 154 -19.09 1.93 7.01
C GLY A 154 -18.52 3.35 6.99
N GLU A 155 -18.82 4.13 8.01
CA GLU A 155 -18.31 5.50 8.19
C GLU A 155 -16.90 5.52 8.76
N THR A 156 -16.56 4.56 9.62
CA THR A 156 -15.22 4.41 10.21
C THR A 156 -14.69 3.00 10.00
N LEU A 157 -13.38 2.92 9.73
CA LEU A 157 -12.63 1.69 9.60
C LEU A 157 -11.56 1.62 10.67
N THR A 158 -11.32 0.41 11.18
CA THR A 158 -10.31 0.14 12.19
C THR A 158 -9.38 -0.96 11.71
N LEU A 159 -8.09 -0.62 11.53
CA LEU A 159 -7.03 -1.61 11.36
C LEU A 159 -6.60 -2.08 12.75
N LYS A 160 -7.04 -3.27 13.15
CA LYS A 160 -6.84 -3.81 14.50
C LYS A 160 -5.78 -4.91 14.52
N LEU A 161 -4.94 -4.89 15.55
CA LEU A 161 -4.07 -6.01 15.93
C LEU A 161 -4.90 -7.06 16.67
N GLN A 162 -4.88 -8.30 16.17
CA GLN A 162 -5.52 -9.47 16.76
C GLN A 162 -4.74 -10.00 17.97
#